data_AF-A0AAD4GMN8-F1
#
_entry.id   AF-A0AAD4GMN8-F1
#
_cell.length_a   1.000
_cell.length_b   1.000
_cell.length_c   1.000
_cell.angle_alpha   90.00
_cell.angle_beta   90.00
_cell.angle_gamma   90.00
#
_symmetry.space_group_name_H-M   'P 1'
#
loop_
_entity.id
_entity.type
_entity.pdbx_description
1 polymer ?
#
loop_
_entity_poly.entity_id
_entity_poly.type
_entity_poly.pdbx_seq_one_letter_code
_entity_poly.pdbx_strand_id
1 'polypeptide(L)'
;MDLFLYNPTYQIWICTAPRCQYAVSPATLIKHLHRHHRSHSGAATPALRETAFKTMRQQPWIDPEQEILRLPPAGSPPVLGLPV
;
A
#
# COMPACT_ATOMS: atom_id res chain seq x y z
N MET A 1 -10.79 -1.54 -1.22
CA MET A 1 -10.33 -1.39 -2.62
C MET A 1 -9.57 -2.65 -2.96
N ASP A 2 -9.85 -3.25 -4.10
CA ASP A 2 -9.34 -4.55 -4.58
C ASP A 2 -7.88 -4.51 -5.07
N LEU A 3 -7.25 -3.33 -5.10
CA LEU A 3 -5.86 -3.16 -5.52
C LEU A 3 -4.82 -3.37 -4.42
N PHE A 4 -5.23 -3.43 -3.15
CA PHE A 4 -4.28 -3.44 -2.04
C PHE A 4 -4.45 -4.64 -1.12
N LEU A 5 -3.32 -5.20 -0.72
CA LEU A 5 -3.20 -6.18 0.35
C LEU A 5 -2.53 -5.52 1.56
N TYR A 6 -3.18 -5.59 2.72
CA TYR A 6 -2.57 -5.14 3.97
C TYR A 6 -1.69 -6.25 4.54
N ASN A 7 -0.43 -5.91 4.85
CA ASN A 7 0.48 -6.78 5.57
C ASN A 7 0.54 -6.35 7.04
N PRO A 8 -0.06 -7.12 7.98
CA PRO A 8 -0.11 -6.75 9.38
C PRO A 8 1.23 -6.88 10.12
N THR A 9 2.13 -7.76 9.65
CA THR A 9 3.46 -7.96 10.26
C THR A 9 4.31 -6.70 10.14
N TYR A 10 4.28 -6.07 8.98
CA TYR A 10 5.06 -4.87 8.67
C TYR A 10 4.23 -3.58 8.68
N GLN A 11 2.91 -3.68 8.88
CA GLN A 11 1.96 -2.56 8.86
C GLN A 11 2.08 -1.71 7.59
N ILE A 12 2.19 -2.39 6.45
CA ILE A 12 2.30 -1.77 5.13
C ILE A 12 1.14 -2.20 4.24
N TRP A 13 0.79 -1.34 3.29
CA TRP A 13 -0.13 -1.67 2.21
C TRP A 13 0.67 -1.97 0.95
N ILE A 14 0.33 -3.06 0.27
CA ILE A 14 1.00 -3.54 -0.93
C ILE A 14 0.02 -3.46 -2.09
N CYS A 15 0.35 -2.71 -3.14
CA CYS A 15 -0.44 -2.66 -4.36
C CYS A 15 -0.26 -3.95 -5.14
N THR A 16 -1.28 -4.80 -5.22
CA THR A 16 -1.25 -6.10 -5.91
C THR A 16 -1.64 -6.01 -7.38
N ALA A 17 -1.86 -4.80 -7.91
CA ALA A 17 -2.14 -4.62 -9.31
C ALA A 17 -1.01 -5.19 -10.19
N PRO A 18 -1.34 -5.89 -11.30
CA PRO A 18 -0.32 -6.43 -12.19
C PRO A 18 0.69 -5.36 -12.63
N ARG A 19 1.98 -5.65 -12.50
CA ARG A 19 3.11 -4.75 -12.83
C ARG A 19 3.25 -3.51 -11.94
N CYS A 20 2.47 -3.38 -10.86
CA CYS A 20 2.68 -2.35 -9.85
C CYS A 20 3.51 -2.93 -8.69
N GLN A 21 2.92 -3.75 -7.82
CA GLN A 21 3.63 -4.47 -6.74
C GLN A 21 4.46 -3.55 -5.82
N TYR A 22 4.01 -2.29 -5.63
CA TYR A 22 4.65 -1.32 -4.73
C TYR A 22 4.10 -1.44 -3.31
N ALA A 23 4.98 -1.36 -2.32
CA ALA A 23 4.57 -0.95 -0.98
C ALA A 23 4.28 0.56 -0.98
N VAL A 24 3.14 0.96 -0.41
CA VAL A 24 2.71 2.35 -0.34
C VAL A 24 2.63 2.81 1.12
N SER A 25 2.88 4.10 1.34
CA SER A 25 2.73 4.80 2.62
C SER A 25 1.52 5.75 2.57
N PRO A 26 0.99 6.24 3.71
CA PRO A 26 -0.17 7.14 3.69
C PRO A 26 0.14 8.39 2.86
N ALA A 27 1.33 8.95 3.07
CA ALA A 27 1.80 10.15 2.38
C ALA A 27 1.90 9.99 0.85
N THR A 28 2.09 8.76 0.37
CA THR A 28 2.29 8.48 -1.07
C THR A 28 1.06 7.87 -1.74
N LEU A 29 0.07 7.39 -1.00
CA LEU A 29 -1.07 6.64 -1.51
C LEU A 29 -1.87 7.43 -2.58
N ILE A 30 -2.25 8.68 -2.29
CA ILE A 30 -3.04 9.48 -3.25
C ILE A 30 -2.25 9.72 -4.54
N LYS A 31 -0.96 10.06 -4.43
CA LYS A 31 -0.08 10.27 -5.58
C LYS A 31 0.12 8.98 -6.38
N HIS A 32 0.26 7.84 -5.69
CA HIS A 32 0.37 6.52 -6.28
C HIS A 32 -0.89 6.18 -7.09
N LEU A 33 -2.07 6.31 -6.49
CA LEU A 33 -3.35 6.08 -7.15
C LEU A 33 -3.53 6.97 -8.38
N HIS A 34 -3.17 8.25 -8.29
CA HIS A 34 -3.24 9.17 -9.41
C HIS A 34 -2.27 8.80 -10.55
N ARG A 35 -1.05 8.36 -10.25
CA ARG A 35 -0.04 8.06 -11.27
C ARG A 35 -0.22 6.69 -11.92
N HIS A 36 -0.54 5.68 -11.13
CA HIS A 36 -0.51 4.27 -11.56
C HIS A 36 -1.91 3.69 -11.79
N HIS A 37 -2.96 4.28 -11.19
CA HIS A 37 -4.32 3.74 -11.20
C HIS A 37 -5.38 4.77 -11.60
N ARG A 38 -5.02 5.76 -12.43
CA ARG A 38 -5.94 6.84 -12.86
C ARG A 38 -7.20 6.35 -13.57
N SER A 39 -7.15 5.19 -14.20
CA SER A 39 -8.27 4.60 -14.94
C SER A 39 -9.05 3.58 -14.10
N HIS A 40 -8.63 3.32 -12.86
CA HIS A 40 -9.31 2.37 -12.00
C HIS A 40 -10.61 2.96 -11.44
N SER A 41 -11.68 2.17 -11.43
CA SER A 41 -13.01 2.61 -10.97
C SER A 41 -13.01 3.16 -9.54
N GLY A 42 -12.14 2.64 -8.66
CA GLY A 42 -11.94 3.12 -7.30
C GLY A 42 -10.94 4.27 -7.11
N ALA A 43 -10.31 4.79 -8.17
CA ALA A 43 -9.29 5.84 -8.09
C ALA A 43 -9.32 6.87 -9.24
N ALA A 44 -10.37 6.84 -10.08
CA ALA A 44 -10.48 7.70 -11.24
C ALA A 44 -10.61 9.19 -10.88
N THR A 45 -11.33 9.50 -9.80
CA THR A 45 -11.58 10.88 -9.36
C THR A 45 -10.85 11.19 -8.05
N PRO A 46 -10.60 12.47 -7.74
CA PRO A 46 -10.04 12.87 -6.45
C PRO A 46 -10.84 12.36 -5.24
N ALA A 47 -12.19 12.42 -5.31
CA ALA A 47 -13.06 11.94 -4.24
C ALA A 47 -12.91 10.43 -4.00
N LEU A 48 -12.77 9.63 -5.06
CA LEU A 48 -12.55 8.19 -4.93
C LEU A 48 -11.19 7.86 -4.29
N ARG A 49 -10.14 8.60 -4.66
CA ARG A 49 -8.80 8.44 -4.05
C ARG A 49 -8.83 8.79 -2.57
N GLU A 50 -9.55 9.85 -2.19
CA GLU A 50 -9.71 10.25 -0.79
C GLU A 50 -10.49 9.21 0.01
N THR A 51 -11.55 8.63 -0.57
CA THR A 51 -12.26 7.50 0.06
C THR A 51 -11.34 6.29 0.27
N ALA A 52 -10.54 5.93 -0.74
CA ALA A 52 -9.56 4.85 -0.62
C ALA A 52 -8.53 5.15 0.50
N PHE A 53 -8.02 6.38 0.55
CA PHE A 53 -7.12 6.83 1.61
C PHE A 53 -7.76 6.71 3.00
N LYS A 54 -9.00 7.19 3.17
CA LYS A 54 -9.72 7.08 4.45
C LYS A 54 -9.93 5.63 4.88
N THR A 55 -10.31 4.75 3.97
CA THR A 55 -10.46 3.32 4.27
C THR A 55 -9.14 2.70 4.69
N MET A 56 -8.05 2.95 3.96
CA MET A 56 -6.75 2.36 4.27
C MET A 56 -6.17 2.92 5.58
N ARG A 57 -6.49 4.16 5.96
CA ARG A 57 -6.12 4.77 7.25
C ARG A 57 -6.85 4.18 8.46
N GLN A 58 -7.83 3.29 8.27
CA GLN A 58 -8.46 2.56 9.37
C GLN A 58 -7.58 1.43 9.91
N GLN A 59 -6.60 0.97 9.13
CA GLN A 59 -5.58 0.04 9.61
C GLN A 59 -4.37 0.81 10.15
N PRO A 60 -3.60 0.23 11.09
CA PRO A 60 -2.30 0.77 11.48
C PRO A 60 -1.35 0.90 10.28
N TRP A 61 -0.46 1.87 10.35
CA TRP A 61 0.61 2.06 9.38
C TRP A 61 1.92 2.17 10.12
N ILE A 62 2.98 1.62 9.54
CA ILE A 62 4.32 1.89 10.02
C ILE A 62 4.63 3.38 9.88
N ASP A 63 5.19 3.97 10.94
CA ASP A 63 5.79 5.29 10.93
C ASP A 63 7.32 5.16 10.83
N PRO A 64 7.93 5.37 9.65
CA PRO A 64 9.37 5.23 9.49
C PRO A 64 10.19 6.24 10.29
N GLU A 65 9.59 7.35 10.74
CA GLU A 65 10.28 8.36 11.55
C GLU A 65 10.25 8.03 13.04
N GLN A 66 9.29 7.20 13.48
CA GLN A 66 9.09 6.85 14.89
C GLN A 66 9.40 5.39 15.23
N GLU A 67 9.29 4.48 14.27
CA GLU A 67 9.45 3.04 14.46
C GLU A 67 10.74 2.52 13.83
N ILE A 68 11.39 1.57 14.52
CA ILE A 68 12.48 0.79 13.94
C ILE A 68 11.89 -0.09 12.83
N LEU A 69 12.43 0.06 11.61
CA LEU A 69 12.08 -0.76 10.46
C LEU A 69 12.25 -2.24 10.79
N ARG A 70 11.12 -2.96 10.78
CA ARG A 70 11.09 -4.42 10.96
C ARG A 70 11.42 -5.04 9.62
N LEU A 71 12.67 -5.47 9.42
CA LEU A 71 13.06 -6.21 8.22
C LEU A 71 12.93 -7.72 8.47
N PRO A 72 12.43 -8.51 7.48
CA PRO A 72 12.49 -9.95 7.58
C PRO A 72 13.96 -10.43 7.72
N PRO A 73 14.26 -11.39 8.61
CA PRO A 73 15.58 -12.01 8.64
C PRO A 73 15.88 -12.76 7.33
N ALA A 74 17.16 -12.97 7.05
CA ALA A 74 17.59 -13.73 5.88
C ALA A 74 16.98 -15.15 5.91
N GLY A 75 16.48 -15.60 4.76
CA GLY A 75 15.79 -16.91 4.63
C GLY A 75 14.31 -16.90 5.01
N SER A 76 13.75 -15.74 5.40
CA SER A 76 12.29 -15.62 5.59
C SER A 76 11.53 -15.90 4.29
N PRO A 77 10.28 -16.41 4.37
CA PRO A 77 9.42 -16.55 3.21
C PRO A 77 9.18 -15.20 2.51
N PRO A 78 8.91 -15.20 1.19
CA PRO A 78 8.51 -14.01 0.46
C PRO A 78 7.33 -13.29 1.11
N VAL A 79 7.37 -11.96 1.09
CA VAL A 79 6.23 -11.14 1.49
C VAL A 79 5.14 -11.24 0.41
N LEU A 80 3.95 -11.69 0.82
CA LEU A 80 2.82 -11.83 -0.09
C LEU A 80 2.52 -10.50 -0.81
N GLY A 81 2.42 -10.54 -2.13
CA GLY A 81 2.12 -9.39 -2.98
C GLY A 81 3.34 -8.60 -3.49
N LEU A 82 4.54 -8.90 -2.98
CA LEU A 82 5.81 -8.37 -3.50
C LEU A 82 6.50 -9.41 -4.42
N PRO A 83 7.26 -8.97 -5.44
CA PRO A 83 8.07 -9.86 -6.26
C PRO A 83 9.26 -10.43 -5.44
N VAL A 84 9.76 -11.59 -5.87
CA VAL A 84 10.96 -12.27 -5.35
C VAL A 84 12.12 -12.04 -6.29
#